data_AF-A0A846QGF0-F1
#
_entry.id   AF-A0A846QGF0-F1
#
_cell.length_a   1.000
_cell.length_b   1.000
_cell.length_c   1.000
_cell.angle_alpha   90.00
_cell.angle_beta   90.00
_cell.angle_gamma   90.00
#
_symmetry.space_group_name_H-M   'P 1'
#
loop_
_entity.id
_entity.type
_entity.pdbx_description
1 polymer ?
#
loop_
_entity_poly.entity_id
_entity_poly.type
_entity_poly.pdbx_seq_one_letter_code
_entity_poly.pdbx_strand_id
1 'polypeptide(L)'
;MRAMVGILAACLLLACGCAKTTRTLSETRGLCYAYSPGDLETGTGGCMRQQEICDEFMLALEDCGATPDCEECLARCRETYNRLARQHYSDGCASTVSRARDICEQYCRSHAHK
;
A
#
# COMPACT_ATOMS: atom_id res chain seq x y z
N MET A 1 -9.06 43.72 -27.85
CA MET A 1 -9.29 43.24 -26.47
C MET A 1 -9.79 41.79 -26.46
N ARG A 2 -9.05 40.85 -27.07
CA ARG A 2 -9.44 39.41 -27.15
C ARG A 2 -8.36 38.43 -26.72
N ALA A 3 -7.19 38.94 -26.34
CA ALA A 3 -6.02 38.13 -25.96
C ALA A 3 -5.82 37.98 -24.44
N MET A 4 -6.62 38.64 -23.59
CA MET A 4 -6.43 38.61 -22.13
C MET A 4 -7.23 37.51 -21.41
N VAL A 5 -8.19 36.85 -22.08
CA VAL A 5 -9.07 35.84 -21.47
C VAL A 5 -8.49 34.41 -21.60
N GLY A 6 -7.38 34.24 -22.32
CA GLY A 6 -6.72 32.93 -22.47
C GLY A 6 -5.76 32.57 -21.33
N ILE A 7 -5.21 33.56 -20.62
CA ILE A 7 -4.10 33.35 -19.68
C ILE A 7 -4.60 32.97 -18.27
N LEU A 8 -5.82 33.37 -17.89
CA LEU A 8 -6.39 33.09 -16.57
C LEU A 8 -6.81 31.63 -16.35
N ALA A 9 -7.05 30.87 -17.42
CA ALA A 9 -7.47 29.46 -17.30
C ALA A 9 -6.30 28.48 -17.08
N ALA A 10 -5.07 28.87 -17.41
CA ALA A 10 -3.90 28.00 -17.27
C ALA A 10 -3.36 27.92 -15.82
N CYS A 11 -3.67 28.89 -14.96
CA CYS A 11 -3.17 28.92 -13.58
C CYS A 11 -3.97 28.04 -12.60
N LEU A 12 -5.19 27.62 -12.93
CA LEU A 12 -6.04 26.81 -12.03
C LEU A 12 -5.71 25.30 -12.08
N LEU A 13 -5.01 24.83 -13.11
CA LEU A 13 -4.61 23.41 -13.23
C LEU A 13 -3.35 23.04 -12.43
N LEU A 14 -2.61 24.03 -11.91
CA LEU A 14 -1.44 23.82 -11.06
C LEU A 14 -1.79 23.61 -9.57
N ALA A 15 -3.05 23.79 -9.18
CA ALA A 15 -3.51 23.64 -7.79
C ALA A 15 -4.04 22.24 -7.46
N CYS A 16 -4.10 21.30 -8.41
CA CYS A 16 -4.20 19.87 -8.10
C CYS A 16 -2.81 19.33 -7.70
N GLY A 17 -2.19 19.97 -6.72
CA GLY A 17 -1.02 19.42 -6.04
C GLY A 17 -1.40 18.06 -5.46
N CYS A 18 -0.52 17.08 -5.60
CA CYS A 18 -0.67 15.73 -5.09
C CYS A 18 -0.98 15.77 -3.58
N ALA A 19 -2.25 15.80 -3.21
CA ALA A 19 -2.67 15.62 -1.84
C ALA A 19 -2.19 14.24 -1.43
N LYS A 20 -1.16 14.20 -0.58
CA LYS A 20 -0.62 12.97 -0.01
C LYS A 20 -1.70 12.40 0.91
N THR A 21 -2.60 11.60 0.36
CA THR A 21 -3.66 10.94 1.14
C THR A 21 -2.98 9.97 2.10
N THR A 22 -2.96 10.33 3.38
CA THR A 22 -2.56 9.42 4.44
C THR A 22 -3.73 8.50 4.77
N ARG A 23 -3.53 7.19 4.62
CA ARG A 23 -4.52 6.17 5.01
C ARG A 23 -4.31 5.76 6.46
N THR A 24 -5.37 5.55 7.21
CA THR A 24 -5.29 4.87 8.51
C THR A 24 -4.81 3.43 8.34
N LEU A 25 -4.37 2.82 9.44
CA LEU A 25 -4.01 1.41 9.44
C LEU A 25 -5.21 0.52 9.07
N SER A 26 -6.41 0.84 9.57
CA SER A 26 -7.64 0.12 9.23
C SER A 26 -7.95 0.16 7.73
N GLU A 27 -7.83 1.33 7.10
CA GLU A 27 -8.00 1.46 5.64
C GLU A 27 -6.91 0.71 4.87
N THR A 28 -5.70 0.64 5.41
CA THR A 28 -4.59 -0.09 4.81
C THR A 28 -4.80 -1.61 4.88
N ARG A 29 -5.30 -2.10 6.02
CA ARG A 29 -5.74 -3.48 6.20
C ARG A 29 -6.87 -3.84 5.23
N GLY A 30 -7.91 -3.02 5.19
CA GLY A 30 -9.02 -3.19 4.25
C GLY A 30 -8.57 -3.21 2.79
N LEU A 31 -7.63 -2.33 2.42
CA LEU A 31 -7.03 -2.34 1.07
C LEU A 31 -6.30 -3.67 0.81
N CYS A 32 -5.51 -4.16 1.75
CA CYS A 32 -4.78 -5.42 1.57
C CYS A 32 -5.75 -6.61 1.34
N TYR A 33 -6.84 -6.68 2.10
CA TYR A 33 -7.85 -7.72 1.91
C TYR A 33 -8.68 -7.57 0.63
N ALA A 34 -8.93 -6.34 0.18
CA ALA A 34 -9.75 -6.10 -1.00
C ALA A 34 -9.04 -6.50 -2.31
N TYR A 35 -7.71 -6.47 -2.35
CA TYR A 35 -6.94 -6.89 -3.52
C TYR A 35 -6.70 -8.41 -3.50
N SER A 36 -7.73 -9.19 -3.82
CA SER A 36 -7.54 -10.59 -4.26
C SER A 36 -7.25 -10.59 -5.76
N PRO A 37 -6.05 -10.98 -6.23
CA PRO A 37 -5.76 -11.12 -7.66
C PRO A 37 -6.37 -12.40 -8.28
N GLY A 38 -7.38 -12.99 -7.63
CA GLY A 38 -8.14 -14.11 -8.15
C GLY A 38 -9.59 -13.93 -7.76
N ASP A 39 -10.45 -13.94 -8.78
CA ASP A 39 -11.88 -13.94 -8.63
C ASP A 39 -12.31 -14.93 -7.54
N LEU A 40 -13.16 -14.48 -6.62
CA LEU A 40 -14.02 -15.43 -5.89
C LEU A 40 -15.00 -16.14 -6.86
N GLU A 41 -15.09 -15.71 -8.13
CA GLU A 41 -15.91 -16.31 -9.19
C GLU A 41 -15.20 -17.34 -10.08
N THR A 42 -13.86 -17.38 -10.16
CA THR A 42 -13.11 -18.34 -11.00
C THR A 42 -12.34 -19.37 -10.16
N GLY A 43 -13.03 -19.96 -9.19
CA GLY A 43 -12.98 -21.38 -8.82
C GLY A 43 -11.68 -22.13 -8.48
N THR A 44 -10.45 -21.69 -8.79
CA THR A 44 -9.25 -22.53 -8.61
C THR A 44 -7.89 -21.79 -8.71
N GLY A 45 -7.74 -20.57 -8.18
CA GLY A 45 -6.44 -19.86 -8.29
C GLY A 45 -6.15 -18.70 -7.34
N GLY A 46 -6.99 -18.45 -6.33
CA GLY A 46 -6.75 -17.39 -5.34
C GLY A 46 -5.75 -17.79 -4.25
N CYS A 47 -5.04 -16.81 -3.69
CA CYS A 47 -4.19 -17.04 -2.52
C CYS A 47 -5.06 -17.32 -1.28
N MET A 48 -5.15 -18.59 -0.86
CA MET A 48 -5.93 -18.99 0.31
C MET A 48 -5.43 -18.39 1.63
N ARG A 49 -4.19 -17.88 1.65
CA ARG A 49 -3.50 -17.33 2.82
C ARG A 49 -3.49 -15.79 2.82
N GLN A 50 -4.28 -15.15 1.97
CA GLN A 50 -4.25 -13.69 1.81
C GLN A 50 -4.52 -12.93 3.11
N GLN A 51 -5.52 -13.35 3.89
CA GLN A 51 -5.82 -12.69 5.16
C GLN A 51 -4.62 -12.73 6.11
N GLU A 52 -4.02 -13.92 6.27
CA GLU A 52 -2.86 -14.13 7.14
C GLU A 52 -1.63 -13.35 6.68
N ILE A 53 -1.37 -13.32 5.37
CA ILE A 53 -0.29 -12.51 4.78
C ILE A 53 -0.52 -11.04 5.08
N CYS A 54 -1.73 -10.53 4.86
CA CYS A 54 -2.06 -9.14 5.12
C CYS A 54 -1.94 -8.80 6.62
N ASP A 55 -2.39 -9.69 7.51
CA ASP A 55 -2.29 -9.50 8.95
C ASP A 55 -0.86 -9.37 9.43
N GLU A 56 0.04 -10.22 8.92
CA GLU A 56 1.47 -10.17 9.24
C GLU A 56 2.11 -8.83 8.85
N PHE A 57 1.72 -8.25 7.72
CA PHE A 57 2.17 -6.90 7.34
C PHE A 57 1.53 -5.80 8.20
N MET A 58 0.25 -5.94 8.58
CA MET A 58 -0.40 -4.94 9.43
C MET A 58 0.14 -4.97 10.86
N LEU A 59 0.43 -6.14 11.41
CA LEU A 59 1.12 -6.30 12.70
C LEU A 59 2.48 -5.59 12.66
N ALA A 60 3.25 -5.78 11.59
CA ALA A 60 4.53 -5.09 11.42
C ALA A 60 4.38 -3.56 11.40
N LEU A 61 3.26 -3.04 10.88
CA LEU A 61 2.94 -1.61 10.91
C LEU A 61 2.43 -1.13 12.27
N GLU A 62 1.69 -1.97 13.02
CA GLU A 62 1.25 -1.67 14.40
C GLU A 62 2.45 -1.46 15.31
N ASP A 63 3.46 -2.33 15.19
CA ASP A 63 4.71 -2.24 15.95
C ASP A 63 5.54 -0.99 15.61
N CYS A 64 5.43 -0.49 14.37
CA CYS A 64 6.04 0.79 13.99
C CYS A 64 5.29 1.99 14.57
N GLY A 65 4.00 1.88 14.86
CA GLY A 65 3.17 3.03 15.18
C GLY A 65 3.25 4.14 14.11
N ALA A 66 2.89 5.37 14.48
CA ALA A 66 3.18 6.54 13.65
C ALA A 66 4.64 6.98 13.84
N THR A 67 5.61 6.07 13.64
CA THR A 67 7.03 6.43 13.69
C THR A 67 7.31 7.53 12.67
N PRO A 68 7.95 8.65 13.07
CA PRO A 68 8.40 9.66 12.13
C PRO A 68 9.55 9.15 11.23
N ASP A 69 10.21 8.05 11.63
CA ASP A 69 11.27 7.41 10.86
C ASP A 69 10.71 6.46 9.78
N CYS A 70 10.77 6.93 8.54
CA CYS A 70 10.38 6.18 7.36
C CYS A 70 11.26 4.93 7.15
N GLU A 71 12.55 4.99 7.47
CA GLU A 71 13.49 3.90 7.16
C GLU A 71 13.26 2.68 8.05
N GLU A 72 12.96 2.91 9.33
CA GLU A 72 12.62 1.84 10.26
C GLU A 72 11.33 1.12 9.81
N CYS A 73 10.28 1.89 9.47
CA CYS A 73 9.02 1.33 8.97
C CYS A 73 9.23 0.52 7.68
N LEU A 74 10.01 1.05 6.72
CA LEU A 74 10.35 0.33 5.49
C LEU A 74 11.18 -0.93 5.77
N ALA A 75 12.08 -0.90 6.74
CA ALA A 75 12.86 -2.07 7.15
C ALA A 75 11.96 -3.21 7.65
N ARG A 76 10.92 -2.90 8.44
CA ARG A 76 9.93 -3.89 8.89
C ARG A 76 9.12 -4.49 7.74
N CYS A 77 8.65 -3.67 6.80
CA CYS A 77 7.99 -4.19 5.59
C CYS A 77 8.92 -5.15 4.81
N ARG A 78 10.21 -4.82 4.67
CA ARG A 78 11.21 -5.67 4.00
C ARG A 78 11.47 -6.96 4.77
N GLU A 79 11.57 -6.90 6.09
CA GLU A 79 11.76 -8.07 6.96
C GLU A 79 10.58 -9.06 6.82
N THR A 80 9.35 -8.55 6.94
CA THR A 80 8.13 -9.35 6.77
C THR A 80 8.05 -9.96 5.37
N TYR A 81 8.36 -9.18 4.32
CA TYR A 81 8.44 -9.70 2.96
C TYR A 81 9.44 -10.84 2.83
N ASN A 82 10.67 -10.66 3.31
CA ASN A 82 11.71 -11.68 3.19
C ASN A 82 11.31 -13.00 3.86
N ARG A 83 10.61 -12.93 5.00
CA ARG A 83 10.07 -14.11 5.68
C ARG A 83 8.95 -14.76 4.87
N LEU A 84 7.91 -14.01 4.53
CA LEU A 84 6.71 -14.53 3.86
C LEU A 84 6.98 -14.98 2.42
N ALA A 85 7.88 -14.31 1.70
CA ALA A 85 8.23 -14.67 0.33
C ALA A 85 8.88 -16.06 0.24
N ARG A 86 9.65 -16.46 1.26
CA ARG A 86 10.19 -17.82 1.34
C ARG A 86 9.12 -18.85 1.68
N GLN A 87 8.16 -18.49 2.53
CA GLN A 87 7.09 -19.39 2.96
C GLN A 87 6.06 -19.64 1.85
N HIS A 88 5.75 -18.60 1.07
CA HIS A 88 4.71 -18.60 0.05
C HIS A 88 5.25 -18.60 -1.39
N TYR A 89 6.50 -19.05 -1.57
CA TYR A 89 7.14 -19.09 -2.89
C TYR A 89 6.43 -20.05 -3.84
N SER A 90 5.94 -21.19 -3.34
CA SER A 90 5.45 -22.32 -4.14
C SER A 90 3.94 -22.55 -4.08
N ASP A 91 3.20 -21.82 -3.25
CA ASP A 91 1.78 -22.04 -2.98
C ASP A 91 0.84 -21.05 -3.68
N GLY A 92 1.35 -20.32 -4.69
CA GLY A 92 0.57 -19.37 -5.47
C GLY A 92 0.29 -18.03 -4.77
N CYS A 93 0.79 -17.82 -3.55
CA CYS A 93 0.60 -16.60 -2.79
C CYS A 93 1.72 -15.55 -2.96
N ALA A 94 2.76 -15.82 -3.75
CA ALA A 94 3.90 -14.93 -3.93
C ALA A 94 3.53 -13.52 -4.43
N SER A 95 2.52 -13.41 -5.30
CA SER A 95 1.98 -12.12 -5.78
C SER A 95 1.30 -11.35 -4.65
N THR A 96 0.52 -12.04 -3.81
CA THR A 96 -0.12 -11.46 -2.62
C THR A 96 0.91 -10.94 -1.63
N VAL A 97 1.98 -11.70 -1.34
CA VAL A 97 3.08 -11.24 -0.47
C VAL A 97 3.76 -9.98 -1.02
N SER A 98 4.05 -9.97 -2.33
CA SER A 98 4.67 -8.81 -2.98
C SER A 98 3.77 -7.58 -2.93
N ARG A 99 2.46 -7.77 -3.15
CA ARG A 99 1.48 -6.68 -3.09
C ARG A 99 1.28 -6.15 -1.68
N ALA A 100 1.20 -7.03 -0.68
CA ALA A 100 1.08 -6.64 0.72
C ALA A 100 2.30 -5.82 1.18
N ARG A 101 3.52 -6.17 0.73
CA ARG A 101 4.71 -5.34 0.91
C ARG A 101 4.52 -3.95 0.30
N ASP A 102 4.09 -3.85 -0.96
CA ASP A 102 3.92 -2.55 -1.61
C ASP A 102 2.91 -1.66 -0.87
N ILE A 103 1.82 -2.25 -0.35
CA ILE A 103 0.83 -1.56 0.47
C ILE A 103 1.44 -1.10 1.80
N CYS A 104 2.24 -1.95 2.45
CA CYS A 104 2.99 -1.62 3.67
C CYS A 104 3.94 -0.44 3.43
N GLU A 105 4.75 -0.48 2.37
CA GLU A 105 5.68 0.61 2.06
C GLU A 105 4.97 1.92 1.70
N GLN A 106 3.84 1.85 1.01
CA GLN A 106 3.00 3.02 0.74
C GLN A 106 2.49 3.64 2.04
N TYR A 107 2.07 2.83 3.01
CA TYR A 107 1.67 3.31 4.32
C TYR A 107 2.82 4.04 5.02
N CYS A 108 4.01 3.42 5.12
CA CYS A 108 5.19 4.04 5.72
C CYS A 108 5.52 5.39 5.07
N ARG A 109 5.61 5.43 3.73
CA ARG A 109 5.90 6.65 2.98
C ARG A 109 4.83 7.72 3.17
N SER A 110 3.57 7.34 3.36
CA SER A 110 2.46 8.29 3.58
C SER A 110 2.48 8.96 4.96
N HIS A 111 3.15 8.34 5.94
CA HIS A 111 3.30 8.85 7.31
C HIS A 111 4.67 9.47 7.61
N ALA A 112 5.66 9.24 6.75
CA ALA A 112 6.93 9.96 6.81
C ALA A 112 6.66 11.48 6.78
N HIS A 113 7.21 12.18 7.78
CA HIS A 113 7.10 13.63 8.02
C HIS A 113 5.81 14.15 8.67
N LYS A 114 5.07 13.32 9.41
CA LYS A 114 4.09 13.81 10.40
C LYS A 114 4.73 14.07 11.76
#